data_AF-R7XRR3-F1
#
_entry.id   AF-R7XRR3-F1
#
_cell.length_a   1.000
_cell.length_b   1.000
_cell.length_c   1.000
_cell.angle_alpha   90.00
_cell.angle_beta   90.00
_cell.angle_gamma   90.00
#
_symmetry.space_group_name_H-M   'P 1'
#
loop_
_entity.id
_entity.type
_entity.pdbx_description
1 polymer ?
#
loop_
_entity_poly.entity_id
_entity_poly.type
_entity_poly.pdbx_seq_one_letter_code
_entity_poly.pdbx_strand_id
1 'polypeptide(L)'
;MADTAMGAATMSVLDENQLCASIDVQVRFCKAAFDGELVATATVMQAGKRVVQLQAEVRDQNEALVGLASGSFAVIGREVGR
;
A
#
# COMPACT_ATOMS: atom_id res chain seq x y z
N MET A 1 9.14 -0.61 -0.73
CA MET A 1 8.29 -1.21 -1.78
C MET A 1 6.82 -1.32 -1.36
N ALA A 2 6.47 -2.07 -0.30
CA ALA A 2 5.07 -2.37 0.00
C ALA A 2 4.27 -1.12 0.41
N ASP A 3 4.81 -0.30 1.32
CA ASP A 3 4.22 1.00 1.69
C ASP A 3 4.05 1.92 0.46
N THR A 4 5.07 2.02 -0.40
CA THR A 4 5.00 2.80 -1.65
C THR A 4 3.92 2.26 -2.61
N ALA A 5 3.83 0.94 -2.79
CA ALA A 5 2.82 0.32 -3.64
C ALA A 5 1.42 0.54 -3.08
N MET A 6 1.23 0.44 -1.76
CA MET A 6 -0.04 0.72 -1.09
C MET A 6 -0.41 2.21 -1.15
N GLY A 7 0.56 3.12 -1.04
CA GLY A 7 0.36 4.55 -1.26
C GLY A 7 -0.07 4.86 -2.70
N ALA A 8 0.60 4.26 -3.69
CA ALA A 8 0.24 4.41 -5.09
C ALA A 8 -1.16 3.84 -5.40
N ALA A 9 -1.49 2.66 -4.86
CA ALA A 9 -2.81 2.07 -4.97
C ALA A 9 -3.88 2.94 -4.30
N THR A 10 -3.58 3.53 -3.14
CA THR A 10 -4.46 4.52 -2.49
C THR A 10 -4.68 5.71 -3.41
N MET A 11 -3.62 6.34 -3.91
CA MET A 11 -3.73 7.50 -4.80
C MET A 11 -4.53 7.21 -6.07
N SER A 12 -4.56 5.95 -6.56
CA SER A 12 -5.34 5.55 -7.73
C SER A 12 -6.86 5.60 -7.52
N VAL A 13 -7.32 5.63 -6.27
CA VAL A 13 -8.75 5.70 -5.90
C VAL A 13 -9.14 7.01 -5.22
N LEU A 14 -8.23 7.98 -5.15
CA LEU A 14 -8.50 9.31 -4.60
C LEU A 14 -8.84 10.31 -5.70
N ASP A 15 -9.62 11.33 -5.34
CA ASP A 15 -9.89 12.48 -6.20
C ASP A 15 -8.63 13.36 -6.33
N GLU A 16 -8.53 14.17 -7.39
CA GLU A 16 -7.36 15.04 -7.65
C GLU A 16 -7.06 16.05 -6.53
N ASN A 17 -8.07 16.42 -5.74
CA ASN A 17 -7.96 17.33 -4.61
C ASN A 17 -7.72 16.61 -3.28
N GLN A 18 -7.53 15.30 -3.30
CA GLN A 18 -7.25 14.49 -2.12
C GLN A 18 -5.79 14.02 -2.12
N LEU A 19 -5.28 13.80 -0.93
CA LEU A 19 -3.97 13.23 -0.64
C LEU A 19 -4.14 12.03 0.29
N CYS A 20 -3.13 11.17 0.33
CA CYS A 20 -3.05 10.12 1.32
C CYS A 20 -1.91 10.35 2.32
N ALA A 21 -2.11 9.86 3.55
CA ALA A 21 -1.03 9.65 4.51
C ALA A 21 -1.17 8.26 5.13
N SER A 22 -0.07 7.53 5.26
CA SER A 22 -0.07 6.23 5.94
C SER A 22 -0.47 6.42 7.41
N ILE A 23 -1.47 5.65 7.89
CA ILE A 23 -1.83 5.58 9.31
C ILE A 23 -1.03 4.45 9.96
N ASP A 24 -1.09 3.26 9.36
CA ASP A 24 -0.37 2.08 9.79
C ASP A 24 -0.04 1.18 8.60
N VAL A 25 1.08 0.46 8.73
CA VAL A 25 1.49 -0.61 7.83
C VAL A 25 2.05 -1.75 8.67
N GLN A 26 1.45 -2.93 8.54
CA GLN A 26 1.96 -4.16 9.13
C GLN A 26 2.54 -5.05 8.04
N VAL A 27 3.75 -5.57 8.26
CA VAL A 27 4.41 -6.52 7.35
C VAL A 27 4.74 -7.80 8.12
N ARG A 28 4.48 -8.94 7.48
CA ARG A 28 4.84 -10.28 7.95
C ARG A 28 5.82 -10.88 6.95
N PHE A 29 7.00 -11.25 7.43
CA PHE A 29 8.02 -11.90 6.62
C PHE A 29 7.78 -13.41 6.64
N CYS A 30 7.33 -13.97 5.53
CA CYS A 30 6.95 -15.37 5.41
C CYS A 30 8.15 -16.25 5.05
N LYS A 31 9.11 -15.71 4.30
CA LYS A 31 10.31 -16.42 3.83
C LYS A 31 11.47 -15.45 3.65
N ALA A 32 12.70 -15.92 3.88
CA ALA A 32 13.90 -15.16 3.57
C ALA A 32 14.08 -15.03 2.05
N ALA A 33 14.42 -13.82 1.60
CA ALA A 33 14.86 -13.52 0.24
C ALA A 33 16.31 -13.03 0.31
N PHE A 34 17.19 -13.61 -0.50
CA PHE A 34 18.64 -13.36 -0.43
C PHE A 34 19.17 -12.62 -1.66
N ASP A 35 18.65 -12.91 -2.84
CA ASP A 35 19.10 -12.33 -4.10
C ASP A 35 17.97 -12.36 -5.15
N GLY A 36 18.05 -11.47 -6.14
CA GLY A 36 17.03 -11.29 -7.17
C GLY A 36 15.99 -10.19 -6.88
N GLU A 37 15.01 -10.07 -7.78
CA GLU A 37 13.99 -9.02 -7.73
C GLU A 37 12.82 -9.42 -6.83
N LEU A 38 12.30 -8.43 -6.10
CA LEU A 38 11.08 -8.57 -5.30
C LEU A 38 10.00 -7.66 -5.87
N VAL A 39 8.84 -8.24 -6.13
CA VAL A 39 7.67 -7.51 -6.63
C VAL A 39 6.65 -7.40 -5.51
N ALA A 40 6.21 -6.17 -5.21
CA ALA A 40 5.11 -5.91 -4.29
C ALA A 40 3.87 -5.49 -5.06
N THR A 41 2.79 -6.25 -4.90
CA THR A 41 1.49 -5.95 -5.50
C THR A 41 0.51 -5.58 -4.41
N ALA A 42 -0.02 -4.35 -4.46
CA ALA A 42 -1.00 -3.86 -3.50
C ALA A 42 -2.41 -3.86 -4.10
N THR A 43 -3.38 -4.22 -3.27
CA THR A 43 -4.80 -4.25 -3.61
C THR A 43 -5.57 -3.38 -2.62
N VAL A 44 -6.39 -2.46 -3.13
CA VAL A 44 -7.37 -1.73 -2.32
C VAL A 44 -8.48 -2.70 -1.94
N MET A 45 -8.63 -2.96 -0.65
CA MET A 45 -9.69 -3.82 -0.12
C MET A 45 -10.96 -3.01 0.12
N GLN A 46 -10.83 -1.76 0.56
CA GLN A 46 -11.95 -0.86 0.78
C GLN A 46 -11.52 0.60 0.63
N ALA A 47 -12.17 1.35 -0.28
CA ALA A 47 -11.96 2.78 -0.47
C ALA A 47 -13.02 3.59 0.29
N GLY A 48 -12.74 3.93 1.56
CA GLY A 48 -13.62 4.75 2.38
C GLY A 48 -13.35 6.25 2.23
N LYS A 49 -14.32 7.08 2.63
CA LYS A 49 -14.20 8.56 2.55
C LYS A 49 -13.06 9.16 3.40
N ARG A 50 -12.62 8.46 4.44
CA ARG A 50 -11.61 8.94 5.40
C ARG A 50 -10.39 8.03 5.50
N VAL A 51 -10.58 6.75 5.19
CA VAL A 51 -9.56 5.71 5.32
C VAL A 51 -9.71 4.73 4.16
N VAL A 52 -8.60 4.39 3.53
CA VAL A 52 -8.48 3.32 2.53
C VAL A 52 -7.75 2.14 3.18
N GLN A 53 -8.36 0.96 3.10
CA GLN A 53 -7.78 -0.29 3.61
C GLN A 53 -7.14 -1.06 2.47
N LEU A 54 -5.90 -1.52 2.67
CA LEU A 54 -5.11 -2.21 1.66
C LEU A 54 -4.50 -3.51 2.19
N GLN A 55 -4.23 -4.42 1.26
CA GLN A 55 -3.31 -5.52 1.44
C GLN A 55 -2.24 -5.48 0.35
N ALA A 56 -1.09 -6.07 0.62
CA ALA A 56 -0.09 -6.31 -0.41
C ALA A 56 0.60 -7.66 -0.22
N GLU A 57 0.95 -8.28 -1.33
CA GLU A 57 1.82 -9.45 -1.36
C GLU A 57 3.19 -9.05 -1.91
N VAL A 58 4.25 -9.62 -1.33
CA VAL A 58 5.61 -9.50 -1.85
C VAL A 58 6.06 -10.87 -2.31
N ARG A 59 6.46 -10.97 -3.58
CA ARG A 59 6.90 -12.21 -4.23
C ARG A 59 8.31 -12.06 -4.78
N ASP A 60 9.08 -13.14 -4.75
CA ASP A 60 10.39 -13.20 -5.41
C ASP A 60 10.26 -13.50 -6.91
N GLN A 61 11.37 -13.52 -7.64
CA GLN A 61 11.41 -13.78 -9.09
C GLN A 61 10.89 -15.18 -9.50
N ASN A 62 10.70 -16.09 -8.55
CA ASN A 62 10.10 -17.40 -8.77
C ASN A 62 8.65 -17.46 -8.30
N GLU A 63 8.01 -16.30 -8.10
CA GLU A 63 6.65 -16.13 -7.59
C GLU A 63 6.41 -16.66 -6.17
N ALA A 64 7.47 -16.97 -5.42
CA ALA A 64 7.32 -17.44 -4.04
C ALA A 64 6.94 -16.27 -3.12
N LEU A 65 5.93 -16.49 -2.27
CA LEU A 65 5.50 -15.50 -1.29
C LEU A 65 6.58 -15.29 -0.22
N VAL A 66 7.17 -14.10 -0.18
CA VAL A 66 8.21 -13.74 0.80
C VAL A 66 7.68 -12.83 1.91
N GLY A 67 6.61 -12.07 1.63
CA GLY A 67 5.99 -11.24 2.63
C GLY A 67 4.53 -10.92 2.33
N LEU A 68 3.79 -10.63 3.40
CA LEU A 68 2.43 -10.13 3.35
C LEU A 68 2.39 -8.80 4.09
N ALA A 69 1.65 -7.84 3.55
CA ALA A 69 1.40 -6.57 4.21
C ALA A 69 -0.09 -6.24 4.24
N SER A 70 -0.48 -5.49 5.27
CA SER A 70 -1.76 -4.81 5.36
C SER A 70 -1.52 -3.38 5.83
N GLY A 71 -2.38 -2.45 5.44
CA GLY A 71 -2.26 -1.08 5.93
C GLY A 71 -3.55 -0.29 5.81
N SER A 72 -3.59 0.80 6.57
CA SER A 72 -4.65 1.80 6.53
C SER A 72 -4.04 3.15 6.13
N PHE A 73 -4.64 3.81 5.16
CA PHE A 73 -4.18 5.11 4.66
C PHE A 73 -5.30 6.14 4.84
N ALA A 74 -4.98 7.28 5.44
CA ALA A 74 -5.91 8.39 5.61
C ALA A 74 -6.17 9.08 4.28
N VAL A 75 -7.41 9.53 4.06
CA VAL A 75 -7.78 10.44 2.96
C VAL A 75 -7.85 11.86 3.52
N ILE A 76 -7.07 12.76 2.94
CA ILE A 76 -6.92 14.15 3.40
C ILE A 76 -7.28 15.07 2.24
N GLY A 77 -8.24 15.96 2.44
CA GLY A 77 -8.53 17.01 1.45
C GLY A 77 -7.40 18.03 1.39
N ARG A 78 -6.99 18.45 0.19
CA ARG A 78 -6.16 19.65 0.03
C ARG A 78 -7.02 20.87 0.30
N GLU A 79 -6.79 21.55 1.42
CA GLU A 79 -7.26 22.92 1.56
C GLU A 79 -6.53 23.78 0.50
N VAL A 80 -7.30 24.44 -0.37
CA VAL A 80 -6.79 25.54 -1.18
C VAL A 80 -6.58 26.69 -0.21
N GLY A 81 -5.33 27.18 -0.13
CA GLY A 81 -4.85 28.11 0.89
C GLY A 81 -5.85 29.22 1.24
N ARG A 82 -5.93 29.50 2.54
CA ARG A 82 -6.58 30.67 3.10
C ARG A 82 -5.65 31.87 3.08
#